data_AF-A0A957F0P2-F1
#
_entry.id   AF-A0A957F0P2-F1
#
_cell.length_a   1.000
_cell.length_b   1.000
_cell.length_c   1.000
_cell.angle_alpha   90.00
_cell.angle_beta   90.00
_cell.angle_gamma   90.00
#
_symmetry.space_group_name_H-M   'P 1'
#
loop_
_entity.id
_entity.type
_entity.pdbx_description
1 polymer ?
#
loop_
_entity_poly.entity_id
_entity_poly.type
_entity_poly.pdbx_seq_one_letter_code
_entity_poly.pdbx_strand_id
1 'polypeptide(L)'
;MSIKLIRQALKSNEKPPRMWREHEIKDSYDVVIIGGGAHGLACAYYLAKNHGITNVAVLEKRYIGSGGSGRNTTIIRSNYLTPEGSAFYNESVKLY
;
A
#
# COMPACT_ATOMS: atom_id res chain seq x y z
N MET A 1 -24.46 3.86 -13.99
CA MET A 1 -23.80 2.54 -13.84
C MET A 1 -22.66 2.46 -14.85
N SER A 2 -21.44 2.08 -14.43
CA SER A 2 -20.25 2.10 -15.32
C SER A 2 -20.34 1.02 -16.41
N ILE A 3 -20.13 1.38 -17.68
CA ILE A 3 -20.10 0.45 -18.83
C ILE A 3 -19.12 -0.72 -18.59
N LYS A 4 -18.02 -0.48 -17.87
CA LYS A 4 -17.06 -1.52 -17.48
C LYS A 4 -17.70 -2.61 -16.61
N LEU A 5 -18.59 -2.23 -15.69
CA LEU A 5 -19.26 -3.18 -14.80
C LEU A 5 -20.29 -4.03 -15.55
N ILE A 6 -21.03 -3.44 -16.50
CA ILE A 6 -21.97 -4.18 -17.36
C ILE A 6 -21.20 -5.20 -18.21
N ARG A 7 -20.09 -4.80 -18.85
CA ARG A 7 -19.24 -5.73 -19.61
C ARG A 7 -18.66 -6.84 -18.75
N GLN A 8 -18.25 -6.54 -17.52
CA GLN A 8 -17.74 -7.53 -16.58
C GLN A 8 -18.82 -8.54 -16.18
N ALA A 9 -20.06 -8.08 -15.95
CA ALA A 9 -21.19 -8.96 -15.60
C ALA A 9 -21.57 -9.91 -16.75
N LEU A 10 -21.47 -9.45 -18.00
CA LEU A 10 -21.71 -10.28 -19.20
C LEU A 10 -20.59 -11.31 -19.44
N LYS A 11 -19.38 -11.06 -18.91
CA LYS A 11 -18.23 -11.98 -18.98
C LYS A 11 -18.24 -13.00 -17.83
N SER A 12 -19.39 -13.62 -17.54
CA SER A 12 -19.72 -14.37 -16.30
C SER A 12 -18.69 -15.35 -15.73
N ASN A 13 -17.66 -15.77 -16.48
CA ASN A 13 -16.58 -16.65 -16.03
C ASN A 13 -15.18 -16.01 -15.94
N GLU A 14 -14.97 -14.75 -16.33
CA GLU A 14 -13.68 -14.08 -16.20
C GLU A 14 -13.58 -13.32 -14.86
N LYS A 15 -12.60 -13.65 -14.02
CA LYS A 15 -12.30 -12.86 -12.83
C LYS A 15 -11.81 -11.47 -13.26
N PRO A 16 -12.26 -10.38 -12.63
CA PRO A 16 -11.70 -9.06 -12.91
C PRO A 16 -10.20 -9.08 -12.61
N PRO A 17 -9.39 -8.30 -13.36
CA PRO A 17 -7.96 -8.22 -13.11
C PRO A 17 -7.75 -7.74 -11.66
N ARG A 18 -7.05 -8.55 -10.85
CA ARG A 18 -6.71 -8.18 -9.49
C ARG A 18 -5.69 -7.04 -9.53
N MET A 19 -5.90 -6.00 -8.73
CA MET A 19 -4.94 -4.89 -8.58
C MET A 19 -3.55 -5.39 -8.17
N TRP A 20 -3.51 -6.46 -7.37
CA TRP A 20 -2.29 -7.12 -6.90
C TRP A 20 -2.16 -8.51 -7.52
N ARG A 21 -0.95 -8.84 -7.95
CA ARG A 21 -0.60 -10.18 -8.43
C ARG A 21 -0.30 -11.08 -7.24
N GLU A 22 -0.61 -12.35 -7.42
CA GLU A 22 -0.19 -13.39 -6.51
C GLU A 22 1.22 -13.83 -6.91
N HIS A 23 2.13 -13.90 -5.94
CA HIS A 23 3.50 -14.31 -6.15
C HIS A 23 3.77 -15.52 -5.26
N GLU A 24 4.50 -16.50 -5.80
CA GLU A 24 5.01 -17.59 -4.95
C GLU A 24 5.96 -17.03 -3.90
N ILE A 25 5.80 -17.52 -2.67
CA ILE A 25 6.65 -17.14 -1.54
C ILE A 25 8.00 -17.84 -1.71
N LYS A 26 9.08 -17.07 -1.70
CA LYS A 26 10.45 -17.58 -1.69
C LYS A 26 10.84 -18.02 -0.28
N ASP A 27 11.85 -18.89 -0.19
CA ASP A 27 12.39 -19.34 1.09
C ASP A 27 13.07 -18.23 1.91
N SER A 28 13.53 -17.15 1.25
CA SER A 28 14.20 -16.03 1.91
C SER A 28 14.04 -14.70 1.16
N TYR A 29 14.06 -13.60 1.93
CA TYR A 29 14.05 -12.22 1.46
C TYR A 29 15.06 -11.40 2.25
N ASP A 30 15.57 -10.31 1.66
CA ASP A 30 16.49 -9.39 2.36
C ASP A 30 15.72 -8.64 3.46
N VAL A 31 14.45 -8.33 3.20
CA VAL A 31 13.53 -7.70 4.15
C VAL A 31 12.16 -8.35 4.06
N VAL A 32 11.57 -8.66 5.22
CA VAL A 32 10.17 -9.08 5.35
C VAL A 32 9.41 -8.02 6.15
N ILE A 33 8.35 -7.48 5.56
CA ILE A 33 7.45 -6.50 6.17
C ILE A 33 6.14 -7.19 6.53
N ILE A 34 5.74 -7.10 7.79
CA ILE A 34 4.47 -7.67 8.29
C ILE A 34 3.42 -6.55 8.33
N GLY A 35 2.46 -6.60 7.41
CA GLY A 35 1.33 -5.66 7.31
C GLY A 35 1.28 -4.94 5.95
N GLY A 36 0.26 -5.24 5.16
CA GLY A 36 0.00 -4.64 3.85
C GLY A 36 -0.81 -3.35 3.91
N GLY A 37 -0.55 -2.50 4.91
CA GLY A 37 -1.13 -1.16 5.01
C GLY A 37 -0.30 -0.10 4.27
N ALA A 38 -0.77 1.14 4.28
CA ALA A 38 -0.09 2.27 3.65
C ALA A 38 1.37 2.41 4.10
N HIS A 39 1.66 2.26 5.39
CA HIS A 39 3.03 2.33 5.90
C HIS A 39 3.90 1.16 5.43
N GLY A 40 3.39 -0.08 5.45
CA GLY A 40 4.16 -1.25 5.00
C GLY A 40 4.49 -1.18 3.51
N LEU A 41 3.52 -0.77 2.69
CA LEU A 41 3.73 -0.57 1.26
C LEU A 41 4.67 0.61 0.97
N ALA A 42 4.52 1.74 1.68
CA ALA A 42 5.43 2.87 1.56
C ALA A 42 6.87 2.50 1.96
N CYS A 43 7.03 1.71 3.03
CA CYS A 43 8.32 1.20 3.45
C CYS A 43 8.98 0.36 2.36
N ALA A 44 8.25 -0.62 1.78
CA ALA A 44 8.75 -1.43 0.66
C ALA A 44 9.15 -0.57 -0.55
N TYR A 45 8.32 0.44 -0.89
CA TYR A 45 8.61 1.37 -1.97
C TYR A 45 9.90 2.16 -1.75
N TYR A 46 10.10 2.73 -0.55
CA TYR A 46 11.28 3.54 -0.27
C TYR A 46 12.55 2.71 -0.05
N LEU A 47 12.43 1.45 0.42
CA LEU A 47 13.53 0.49 0.41
C LEU A 47 14.06 0.28 -1.02
N ALA A 48 13.16 0.07 -1.97
CA ALA A 48 13.55 -0.09 -3.38
C ALA A 48 14.08 1.22 -3.97
N LYS A 49 13.33 2.32 -3.83
CA LYS A 49 13.61 3.60 -4.48
C LYS A 49 14.87 4.29 -3.97
N ASN A 50 15.04 4.35 -2.64
CA ASN A 50 16.08 5.16 -2.02
C ASN A 50 17.30 4.34 -1.62
N HIS A 51 17.13 3.02 -1.44
CA HIS A 51 18.18 2.15 -0.90
C HIS A 51 18.54 0.99 -1.84
N GLY A 52 17.87 0.83 -2.98
CA GLY A 52 18.14 -0.25 -3.94
C GLY A 52 17.78 -1.66 -3.44
N ILE A 53 17.10 -1.77 -2.29
CA ILE A 53 16.72 -3.05 -1.69
C ILE A 53 15.39 -3.49 -2.33
N THR A 54 15.48 -4.45 -3.26
CA THR A 54 14.33 -4.87 -4.09
C THR A 54 13.83 -6.28 -3.78
N ASN A 55 14.62 -7.10 -3.08
CA ASN A 55 14.19 -8.43 -2.63
C ASN A 55 13.41 -8.34 -1.30
N VAL A 56 12.21 -7.76 -1.37
CA VAL A 56 11.35 -7.46 -0.22
C VAL A 56 10.03 -8.24 -0.30
N ALA A 57 9.63 -8.88 0.80
CA ALA A 57 8.29 -9.44 0.95
C ALA A 57 7.42 -8.55 1.83
N VAL A 58 6.18 -8.28 1.41
CA VAL A 58 5.15 -7.66 2.25
C VAL A 58 4.06 -8.69 2.49
N LEU A 59 3.88 -9.11 3.74
CA LEU A 59 2.93 -10.14 4.12
C LEU A 59 1.72 -9.51 4.81
N GLU A 60 0.52 -9.79 4.31
CA GLU A 60 -0.75 -9.30 4.84
C GLU A 60 -1.67 -10.47 5.17
N LYS A 61 -2.29 -10.43 6.36
CA LYS A 61 -3.18 -11.48 6.86
C LYS A 61 -4.51 -11.53 6.08
N ARG A 62 -4.98 -10.40 5.57
CA ARG A 62 -6.26 -10.26 4.85
C ARG A 62 -6.01 -9.74 3.42
N TYR A 63 -6.76 -8.73 2.99
CA TYR A 63 -6.50 -8.02 1.74
C TYR A 63 -5.65 -6.77 2.01
N ILE A 64 -4.89 -6.33 1.00
CA ILE A 64 -4.07 -5.11 1.08
C ILE A 64 -4.94 -3.91 1.46
N GLY A 65 -4.47 -3.11 2.42
CA GLY A 65 -5.19 -1.94 2.93
C GLY A 65 -6.39 -2.29 3.82
N SER A 66 -6.61 -3.55 4.17
CA SER A 66 -7.74 -3.98 5.01
C SER A 66 -7.73 -3.48 6.45
N GLY A 67 -6.71 -2.73 6.87
CA GLY A 67 -6.57 -2.12 8.20
C GLY A 67 -7.05 -0.66 8.26
N GLY A 68 -6.36 0.18 9.04
CA GLY A 68 -6.67 1.62 9.15
C GLY A 68 -6.48 2.38 7.83
N SER A 69 -5.62 1.88 6.93
CA SER A 69 -5.40 2.50 5.61
C SER A 69 -6.63 2.49 4.71
N GLY A 70 -7.52 1.51 4.85
CA GLY A 70 -8.81 1.47 4.14
C GLY A 70 -9.99 2.02 4.92
N ARG A 71 -9.77 2.54 6.15
CA ARG A 71 -10.84 2.98 7.07
C ARG A 71 -10.62 4.36 7.69
N ASN A 72 -9.68 5.14 7.17
CA ASN A 72 -9.45 6.51 7.62
C ASN A 72 -10.36 7.50 6.88
N THR A 73 -10.44 8.73 7.38
CA THR A 73 -11.22 9.84 6.80
C THR A 73 -10.40 10.71 5.84
N THR A 74 -9.28 10.19 5.32
CA THR A 74 -8.47 10.77 4.24
C THR A 74 -7.93 12.19 4.45
N ILE A 75 -7.82 12.64 5.71
CA ILE A 75 -7.26 13.97 6.01
C ILE A 75 -5.74 13.93 5.91
N ILE A 76 -5.17 14.87 5.16
CA ILE A 76 -3.73 15.10 5.02
C ILE A 76 -3.42 16.51 5.52
N ARG A 77 -2.56 16.62 6.53
CA ARG A 77 -2.18 17.90 7.17
C ARG A 77 -0.89 17.74 7.98
N SER A 78 -0.17 18.84 8.19
CA SER A 78 1.08 18.91 8.96
C SER A 78 1.05 19.89 10.13
N ASN A 79 -0.10 20.46 10.48
CA ASN A 79 -0.27 21.44 11.56
C ASN A 79 -0.32 20.78 12.96
N TYR A 80 0.82 20.23 13.40
CA TYR A 80 1.00 19.64 14.74
C TYR A 80 1.66 20.62 15.71
N LEU A 81 1.42 20.43 17.02
CA LEU A 81 1.86 21.35 18.08
C LEU A 81 3.38 21.33 18.29
N THR A 82 3.98 20.14 18.32
CA THR A 82 5.41 20.02 18.61
C THR A 82 6.24 20.28 17.36
N PRO A 83 7.41 20.93 17.48
CA PRO A 83 8.30 21.14 16.34
C PRO A 83 8.67 19.85 15.61
N GLU A 84 8.90 18.76 16.35
CA GLU A 84 9.27 17.46 15.81
C GLU A 84 8.10 16.83 15.03
N GLY A 85 6.88 16.92 15.57
CA GLY A 85 5.68 16.44 14.90
C GLY A 85 5.41 17.24 13.63
N SER A 86 5.47 18.58 13.73
CA SER A 86 5.29 19.47 12.58
C SER A 86 6.28 19.15 11.47
N ALA A 87 7.57 19.03 11.79
CA ALA A 87 8.61 18.67 10.82
C ALA A 87 8.36 17.30 10.18
N PHE A 88 8.05 16.27 10.98
CA PHE A 88 7.78 14.92 10.50
C PHE A 88 6.60 14.87 9.52
N TYR A 89 5.45 15.44 9.91
CA TYR A 89 4.27 15.44 9.05
C TYR A 89 4.42 16.37 7.85
N ASN A 90 5.20 17.45 7.95
CA ASN A 90 5.48 18.33 6.83
C ASN A 90 6.25 17.63 5.71
N GLU A 91 7.25 16.80 6.06
CA GLU A 91 7.92 15.96 5.06
C GLU A 91 6.96 14.93 4.44
N SER A 92 6.08 14.32 5.25
CA SER A 92 5.05 13.42 4.71
C SER A 92 4.11 14.11 3.72
N VAL A 93 3.77 15.39 3.92
CA VAL A 93 2.92 16.16 3.00
C VAL A 93 3.68 16.50 1.71
N LYS A 94 4.97 16.81 1.77
CA LYS A 94 5.78 17.08 0.56
C LYS A 94 5.96 15.86 -0.35
N LEU A 95 5.93 14.65 0.24
CA LEU A 95 6.03 13.39 -0.50
C LEU A 95 4.72 12.97 -1.18
N TYR A 96 3.58 13.55 -0.78
CA TYR A 96 2.24 13.25 -1.30
C TYR A 96 1.92 14.12 -2.52
#